data_AF-M3VVR8-F1
#
_entry.id   AF-M3VVR8-F1
#
_cell.length_a   1.000
_cell.length_b   1.000
_cell.length_c   1.000
_cell.angle_alpha   90.00
_cell.angle_beta   90.00
_cell.angle_gamma   90.00
#
_symmetry.space_group_name_H-M   'P 1'
#
loop_
_entity.id
_entity.type
_entity.pdbx_description
1 polymer ?
#
loop_
_entity_poly.entity_id
_entity_poly.type
_entity_poly.pdbx_seq_one_letter_code
_entity_poly.pdbx_strand_id
1 'polypeptide(L)'
;MGSTESSEARRVSFGMDEEERVRVLQGIRLSENVVNRMKDPNPPPPAPPPSTGGSSKGPEKDSKPPRSEYGGGRQPSGVEEDFLKRYKQEQAKVQDELFQVVTREREAATKHRSASMQRGEGSVDQDKRKSTQLARELESREAELSRRDTFYKEQLGRLERKNAEMYKLSSQQFHEAASKMEGTIKPRRTEPVCSGLQAQILRCYRDHLQEVLLCSDLVKAYQHCVSAAHKG
;
A
#
# COMPACT_ATOMS: atom_id res chain seq x y z
N MET A 1 -12.99 28.63 -7.27
CA MET A 1 -12.37 28.18 -8.54
C MET A 1 -11.31 27.16 -8.17
N GLY A 2 -11.62 25.87 -8.34
CA GLY A 2 -10.75 24.77 -7.93
C GLY A 2 -9.70 24.47 -9.00
N SER A 3 -8.46 24.30 -8.56
CA SER A 3 -7.39 23.70 -9.37
C SER A 3 -7.06 22.36 -8.74
N THR A 4 -7.62 21.29 -9.29
CA THR A 4 -7.15 19.93 -9.05
C THR A 4 -5.85 19.75 -9.81
N GLU A 5 -4.70 19.99 -9.17
CA GLU A 5 -3.42 19.59 -9.75
C GLU A 5 -3.35 18.06 -9.75
N SER A 6 -3.48 17.50 -10.95
CA SER A 6 -3.33 16.09 -11.27
C SER A 6 -1.92 15.63 -10.89
N SER A 7 -1.77 14.94 -9.77
CA SER A 7 -0.53 14.26 -9.37
C SER A 7 -0.37 12.96 -10.19
N GLU A 8 -0.20 13.09 -11.51
CA GLU A 8 0.08 11.94 -12.37
C GLU A 8 1.57 11.61 -12.24
N ALA A 9 1.89 10.65 -11.37
CA ALA A 9 3.24 10.24 -11.05
C ALA A 9 4.03 9.84 -12.31
N ARG A 10 4.95 10.71 -12.76
CA ARG A 10 5.99 10.38 -13.75
C ARG A 10 6.82 9.22 -13.17
N ARG A 11 6.61 8.01 -13.67
CA ARG A 11 7.37 6.82 -13.26
C ARG A 11 8.39 6.46 -14.34
N VAL A 12 9.62 6.24 -13.90
CA VAL A 12 10.79 5.89 -14.73
C VAL A 12 11.04 4.39 -14.66
N SER A 13 11.44 3.80 -15.78
CA SER A 13 11.82 2.39 -15.88
C SER A 13 13.34 2.29 -15.88
N PHE A 14 13.88 1.38 -15.06
CA PHE A 14 15.32 1.12 -15.00
C PHE A 14 15.63 -0.16 -15.78
N GLY A 15 16.51 -0.06 -16.78
CA GLY A 15 17.06 -1.20 -17.50
C GLY A 15 18.59 -1.17 -17.45
N MET A 16 19.25 -2.32 -17.56
CA MET A 16 20.70 -2.40 -17.71
C MET A 16 21.04 -2.54 -19.20
N ASP A 17 22.07 -1.85 -19.66
CA ASP A 17 22.57 -1.99 -21.03
C ASP A 17 23.61 -3.11 -21.18
N GLU A 18 24.09 -3.32 -22.40
CA GLU A 18 25.06 -4.38 -22.74
C GLU A 18 26.42 -4.19 -22.03
N GLU A 19 26.68 -3.00 -21.47
CA GLU A 19 27.86 -2.69 -20.66
C GLU A 19 27.55 -2.58 -19.16
N GLU A 20 26.45 -3.20 -18.71
CA GLU A 20 25.98 -3.25 -17.32
C GLU A 20 25.67 -1.87 -16.69
N ARG A 21 25.47 -0.82 -17.49
CA ARG A 21 25.12 0.51 -16.99
C ARG A 21 23.62 0.66 -16.83
N VAL A 22 23.19 1.25 -15.73
CA VAL A 22 21.77 1.54 -15.47
C VAL A 22 21.31 2.68 -16.39
N ARG A 23 20.38 2.37 -17.30
CA ARG A 23 19.68 3.35 -18.14
C ARG A 23 18.30 3.64 -17.56
N VAL A 24 17.98 4.93 -17.48
CA VAL A 24 16.70 5.43 -16.98
C VAL A 24 15.88 5.89 -18.18
N LEU A 25 14.85 5.12 -18.55
CA LEU A 25 13.94 5.49 -19.63
C LEU A 25 12.67 6.08 -19.02
N GLN A 26 12.39 7.34 -19.39
CA GLN A 26 11.16 8.02 -19.01
C GLN A 26 10.02 7.53 -19.90
N GLY A 27 9.23 6.58 -19.38
CA GLY A 27 8.10 5.99 -20.07
C GLY A 27 6.78 6.67 -19.71
N ILE A 28 5.85 6.70 -20.66
CA ILE A 28 4.44 6.97 -20.41
C ILE A 28 3.76 5.60 -20.23
N ARG A 29 3.10 5.34 -19.09
CA ARG A 29 2.33 4.10 -18.93
C ARG A 29 1.06 4.21 -19.75
N LEU A 30 0.88 3.30 -20.71
CA LEU A 30 -0.42 3.10 -21.34
C LEU A 30 -1.41 2.60 -20.27
N SER A 31 -2.65 3.07 -20.34
CA SER A 31 -3.70 2.58 -19.44
C SER A 31 -3.89 1.08 -19.63
N GLU A 32 -4.30 0.40 -18.56
CA GLU A 32 -4.46 -1.07 -18.53
C GLU A 32 -5.41 -1.56 -19.64
N ASN A 33 -6.41 -0.75 -19.99
CA ASN A 33 -7.32 -0.99 -21.11
C ASN A 33 -6.65 -0.94 -22.49
N VAL A 34 -5.65 -0.08 -22.69
CA VAL A 34 -4.87 0.00 -23.94
C VAL A 34 -3.88 -1.17 -24.01
N VAL A 35 -3.25 -1.50 -22.90
CA VAL A 35 -2.32 -2.65 -22.81
C VAL A 35 -3.04 -3.96 -23.11
N ASN A 36 -4.22 -4.19 -22.53
CA ASN A 36 -5.01 -5.40 -22.77
C ASN A 36 -5.52 -5.50 -24.22
N ARG A 37 -5.89 -4.36 -24.84
CA ARG A 37 -6.27 -4.31 -26.26
C ARG A 37 -5.12 -4.60 -27.22
N MET A 38 -3.90 -4.19 -26.86
CA MET A 38 -2.72 -4.46 -27.68
C MET A 38 -2.22 -5.91 -27.51
N LYS A 39 -2.61 -6.58 -26.42
CA LYS A 39 -2.19 -7.94 -26.11
C LYS A 39 -3.03 -9.02 -26.83
N ASP A 40 -4.27 -8.73 -27.20
CA ASP A 40 -5.20 -9.70 -27.79
C ASP A 40 -5.83 -9.23 -29.12
N PRO A 41 -5.73 -9.99 -30.23
CA PRO A 41 -6.48 -9.71 -31.45
C PRO A 41 -7.93 -10.26 -31.41
N ASN A 42 -8.87 -9.53 -30.78
CA ASN A 42 -10.37 -9.52 -30.95
C ASN A 42 -11.19 -10.82 -30.62
N PRO A 43 -12.56 -10.85 -30.48
CA PRO A 43 -13.65 -9.83 -30.38
C PRO A 43 -14.58 -10.04 -29.10
N PRO A 44 -15.84 -9.52 -28.96
CA PRO A 44 -16.51 -9.21 -27.66
C PRO A 44 -17.16 -10.40 -26.92
N PRO A 45 -17.54 -10.25 -25.62
CA PRO A 45 -17.98 -11.36 -24.77
C PRO A 45 -19.46 -11.78 -24.98
N PRO A 46 -19.82 -13.07 -24.77
CA PRO A 46 -21.21 -13.55 -24.81
C PRO A 46 -21.98 -13.33 -23.49
N ALA A 47 -23.30 -13.21 -23.61
CA ALA A 47 -24.28 -12.99 -22.54
C ALA A 47 -24.57 -14.26 -21.68
N PRO A 48 -25.10 -14.13 -20.44
CA PRO A 48 -25.30 -15.26 -19.52
C PRO A 48 -26.60 -16.05 -19.76
N PRO A 49 -26.70 -17.33 -19.33
CA PRO A 49 -27.90 -18.14 -19.47
C PRO A 49 -28.92 -17.92 -18.32
N PRO A 50 -30.23 -18.07 -18.57
CA PRO A 50 -31.24 -17.98 -17.52
C PRO A 50 -31.40 -19.30 -16.75
N SER A 51 -31.56 -19.13 -15.44
CA SER A 51 -32.01 -20.09 -14.43
C SER A 51 -33.53 -20.27 -14.44
N THR A 52 -34.02 -21.50 -14.25
CA THR A 52 -35.28 -21.88 -13.56
C THR A 52 -35.37 -23.42 -13.61
N GLY A 53 -35.52 -24.19 -12.54
CA GLY A 53 -36.34 -23.97 -11.35
C GLY A 53 -37.69 -24.66 -11.57
N GLY A 54 -37.85 -25.90 -11.09
CA GLY A 54 -39.08 -26.69 -11.27
C GLY A 54 -39.18 -27.82 -10.26
N SER A 55 -39.65 -27.47 -9.06
CA SER A 55 -39.98 -28.37 -7.96
C SER A 55 -41.40 -28.91 -8.13
N SER A 56 -41.60 -30.14 -7.64
CA SER A 56 -42.81 -30.59 -6.95
C SER A 56 -44.10 -30.95 -7.70
N LYS A 57 -44.57 -32.15 -7.34
CA LYS A 57 -45.95 -32.59 -7.10
C LYS A 57 -46.79 -33.09 -8.29
N GLY A 58 -47.22 -34.35 -8.16
CA GLY A 58 -48.36 -34.92 -8.88
C GLY A 58 -49.71 -34.42 -8.35
N PRO A 59 -50.80 -34.87 -8.97
CA PRO A 59 -51.97 -35.43 -8.25
C PRO A 59 -52.50 -36.71 -8.95
N GLU A 60 -52.82 -37.78 -8.22
CA GLU A 60 -54.19 -38.12 -7.75
C GLU A 60 -55.32 -37.99 -8.80
N LYS A 61 -55.92 -39.14 -9.17
CA LYS A 61 -57.36 -39.45 -9.05
C LYS A 61 -57.65 -40.84 -9.67
N ASP A 62 -58.19 -41.82 -8.95
CA ASP A 62 -59.58 -41.98 -8.46
C ASP A 62 -60.41 -42.80 -9.46
N SER A 63 -60.86 -43.99 -9.03
CA SER A 63 -62.08 -44.64 -9.51
C SER A 63 -62.48 -45.79 -8.57
N LYS A 64 -63.54 -45.52 -7.82
CA LYS A 64 -64.36 -46.43 -7.00
C LYS A 64 -65.22 -47.37 -7.89
N PRO A 65 -65.68 -48.55 -7.41
CA PRO A 65 -66.11 -49.68 -8.24
C PRO A 65 -67.65 -49.73 -8.46
N PRO A 66 -68.15 -50.64 -9.33
CA PRO A 66 -69.52 -51.12 -9.25
C PRO A 66 -69.63 -52.61 -8.86
N ARG A 67 -70.86 -52.93 -8.47
CA ARG A 67 -71.37 -53.93 -7.54
C ARG A 67 -72.01 -55.13 -8.27
N SER A 68 -72.14 -56.25 -7.55
CA SER A 68 -73.19 -57.31 -7.66
C SER A 68 -73.04 -58.25 -8.88
N GLU A 69 -73.17 -59.58 -8.79
CA GLU A 69 -74.22 -60.37 -8.13
C GLU A 69 -73.77 -61.80 -7.69
N TYR A 70 -74.70 -62.39 -6.94
CA TYR A 70 -74.74 -63.62 -6.15
C TYR A 70 -74.32 -64.96 -6.78
N GLY A 71 -73.83 -65.84 -5.91
CA GLY A 71 -73.77 -67.30 -6.05
C GLY A 71 -72.76 -67.86 -5.04
N GLY A 72 -73.10 -68.09 -3.78
CA GLY A 72 -73.97 -69.19 -3.36
C GLY A 72 -73.11 -70.41 -3.04
N GLY A 73 -72.75 -70.61 -1.76
CA GLY A 73 -72.23 -71.90 -1.28
C GLY A 73 -71.07 -71.85 -0.29
N ARG A 74 -71.42 -71.94 1.00
CA ARG A 74 -70.83 -72.85 2.01
C ARG A 74 -69.28 -72.84 2.21
N GLN A 75 -68.87 -72.23 3.34
CA GLN A 75 -67.71 -72.52 4.25
C GLN A 75 -66.75 -73.67 3.88
N PRO A 76 -65.42 -73.51 4.11
CA PRO A 76 -64.91 -73.76 5.48
C PRO A 76 -63.83 -72.80 5.99
N SER A 77 -63.81 -72.71 7.31
CA SER A 77 -62.96 -71.98 8.26
C SER A 77 -61.46 -72.32 8.25
N GLY A 78 -60.84 -72.55 7.10
CA GLY A 78 -59.39 -72.83 6.97
C GLY A 78 -58.59 -71.80 6.16
N VAL A 79 -59.27 -70.98 5.36
CA VAL A 79 -58.60 -70.13 4.35
C VAL A 79 -58.04 -68.84 4.95
N GLU A 80 -58.69 -68.23 5.96
CA GLU A 80 -58.22 -67.00 6.62
C GLU A 80 -56.91 -67.18 7.42
N GLU A 81 -56.71 -68.37 8.02
CA GLU A 81 -55.51 -68.65 8.82
C GLU A 81 -54.25 -68.73 7.94
N ASP A 82 -54.38 -69.30 6.74
CA ASP A 82 -53.31 -69.36 5.73
C ASP A 82 -52.98 -67.98 5.17
N PHE A 83 -53.98 -67.13 4.95
CA PHE A 83 -53.77 -65.73 4.56
C PHE A 83 -53.02 -64.94 5.64
N LEU A 84 -53.41 -65.09 6.92
CA LEU A 84 -52.76 -64.42 8.04
C LEU A 84 -51.32 -64.90 8.26
N LYS A 85 -51.06 -66.20 8.11
CA LYS A 85 -49.70 -66.77 8.14
C LYS A 85 -48.83 -66.20 7.03
N ARG A 86 -49.35 -66.11 5.80
CA ARG A 86 -48.63 -65.53 4.66
C ARG A 86 -48.35 -64.04 4.87
N TYR A 87 -49.31 -63.28 5.39
CA TYR A 87 -49.11 -61.87 5.72
C TYR A 87 -48.01 -61.65 6.76
N LYS A 88 -48.00 -62.42 7.86
CA LYS A 88 -46.95 -62.35 8.88
C LYS A 88 -45.57 -62.73 8.32
N GLN A 89 -45.53 -63.71 7.43
CA GLN A 89 -44.30 -64.13 6.76
C GLN A 89 -43.75 -63.03 5.84
N GLU A 90 -44.61 -62.39 5.04
CA GLU A 90 -44.22 -61.24 4.21
C GLU A 90 -43.78 -60.04 5.08
N GLN A 91 -44.44 -59.79 6.21
CA GLN A 91 -44.04 -58.73 7.14
C GLN A 91 -42.64 -58.99 7.73
N ALA A 92 -42.33 -60.26 8.07
CA ALA A 92 -41.01 -60.66 8.54
C ALA A 92 -39.93 -60.51 7.46
N LYS A 93 -40.24 -60.87 6.20
CA LYS A 93 -39.34 -60.66 5.06
C LYS A 93 -39.06 -59.17 4.82
N VAL A 94 -40.12 -58.35 4.82
CA VAL A 94 -39.97 -56.89 4.64
C VAL A 94 -39.16 -56.28 5.79
N GLN A 95 -39.35 -56.73 7.03
CA GLN A 95 -38.50 -56.28 8.15
C GLN A 95 -37.05 -56.72 8.00
N ASP A 96 -36.79 -57.95 7.55
CA ASP A 96 -35.43 -58.45 7.30
C ASP A 96 -34.74 -57.68 6.15
N GLU A 97 -35.44 -57.46 5.03
CA GLU A 97 -34.94 -56.66 3.91
C GLU A 97 -34.66 -55.22 4.33
N LEU A 98 -35.54 -54.61 5.11
CA LEU A 98 -35.32 -53.26 5.64
C LEU A 98 -34.09 -53.21 6.55
N PHE A 99 -33.91 -54.22 7.42
CA PHE A 99 -32.74 -54.32 8.27
C PHE A 99 -31.45 -54.50 7.45
N GLN A 100 -31.48 -55.32 6.40
CA GLN A 100 -30.35 -55.46 5.46
C GLN A 100 -30.04 -54.17 4.70
N VAL A 101 -31.06 -53.39 4.30
CA VAL A 101 -30.85 -52.10 3.64
C VAL A 101 -30.24 -51.08 4.60
N VAL A 102 -30.77 -50.98 5.81
CA VAL A 102 -30.26 -50.05 6.84
C VAL A 102 -28.82 -50.38 7.23
N THR A 103 -28.48 -51.66 7.38
CA THR A 103 -27.10 -52.08 7.66
C THR A 103 -26.15 -51.75 6.52
N ARG A 104 -26.54 -52.02 5.26
CA ARG A 104 -25.76 -51.65 4.07
C ARG A 104 -25.58 -50.13 3.93
N GLU A 105 -26.62 -49.34 4.16
CA GLU A 105 -26.52 -47.88 4.16
C GLU A 105 -25.58 -47.37 5.26
N ARG A 106 -25.67 -47.92 6.47
CA ARG A 106 -24.79 -47.54 7.58
C ARG A 106 -23.33 -47.87 7.29
N GLU A 107 -23.06 -49.03 6.70
CA GLU A 107 -21.72 -49.42 6.25
C GLU A 107 -21.21 -48.54 5.11
N ALA A 108 -22.07 -48.19 4.15
CA ALA A 108 -21.72 -47.28 3.08
C ALA A 108 -21.40 -45.87 3.62
N ALA A 109 -22.26 -45.33 4.49
CA ALA A 109 -22.07 -44.03 5.11
C ALA A 109 -20.79 -43.96 5.96
N THR A 110 -20.48 -45.02 6.73
CA THR A 110 -19.24 -45.10 7.52
C THR A 110 -17.99 -45.19 6.63
N LYS A 111 -18.02 -45.97 5.55
CA LYS A 111 -16.94 -46.03 4.54
C LYS A 111 -16.73 -44.69 3.83
N HIS A 112 -17.81 -44.00 3.45
CA HIS A 112 -17.73 -42.67 2.84
C HIS A 112 -17.14 -41.64 3.82
N ARG A 113 -17.54 -41.69 5.09
CA ARG A 113 -17.01 -40.79 6.13
C ARG A 113 -15.52 -41.01 6.38
N SER A 114 -15.08 -42.27 6.52
CA SER A 114 -13.66 -42.57 6.75
C SER A 114 -12.79 -42.22 5.55
N ALA A 115 -13.25 -42.49 4.32
CA ALA A 115 -12.56 -42.09 3.09
C ALA A 115 -12.44 -40.56 2.95
N SER A 116 -13.49 -39.81 3.32
CA SER A 116 -13.46 -38.35 3.33
C SER A 116 -12.50 -37.78 4.37
N MET A 117 -12.45 -38.35 5.58
CA MET A 117 -11.53 -37.92 6.64
C MET A 117 -10.07 -38.16 6.24
N GLN A 118 -9.74 -39.37 5.76
CA GLN A 118 -8.39 -39.71 5.32
C GLN A 118 -7.89 -38.82 4.17
N ARG A 119 -8.79 -38.49 3.21
CA ARG A 119 -8.46 -37.56 2.12
C ARG A 119 -8.21 -36.13 2.63
N GLY A 120 -8.99 -35.67 3.62
CA GLY A 120 -8.84 -34.36 4.23
C GLY A 120 -7.54 -34.23 5.04
N GLU A 121 -7.21 -35.23 5.86
CA GLU A 121 -6.00 -35.24 6.69
C GLU A 121 -4.72 -35.19 5.85
N GLY A 122 -4.64 -35.97 4.77
CA GLY A 122 -3.49 -35.95 3.86
C GLY A 122 -3.29 -34.60 3.16
N SER A 123 -4.38 -33.91 2.80
CA SER A 123 -4.32 -32.56 2.22
C SER A 123 -3.84 -31.54 3.25
N VAL A 124 -4.41 -31.57 4.46
CA VAL A 124 -4.07 -30.64 5.55
C VAL A 124 -2.60 -30.78 5.96
N ASP A 125 -2.07 -32.01 6.06
CA ASP A 125 -0.66 -32.22 6.40
C ASP A 125 0.29 -31.82 5.27
N GLN A 126 -0.11 -32.02 4.01
CA GLN A 126 0.65 -31.52 2.87
C GLN A 126 0.71 -29.98 2.86
N ASP A 127 -0.42 -29.32 3.14
CA ASP A 127 -0.50 -27.86 3.17
C ASP A 127 0.28 -27.26 4.36
N LYS A 128 0.23 -27.92 5.53
CA LYS A 128 1.09 -27.55 6.67
C LYS A 128 2.57 -27.63 6.31
N ARG A 129 3.01 -28.72 5.66
CA ARG A 129 4.41 -28.87 5.24
C ARG A 129 4.83 -27.75 4.27
N LYS A 130 4.02 -27.48 3.24
CA LYS A 130 4.27 -26.37 2.31
C LYS A 130 4.32 -25.02 3.02
N SER A 131 3.39 -24.77 3.94
CA SER A 131 3.35 -23.54 4.74
C SER A 131 4.61 -23.37 5.59
N THR A 132 5.06 -24.42 6.28
CA THR A 132 6.30 -24.37 7.08
C THR A 132 7.55 -24.14 6.22
N GLN A 133 7.58 -24.71 5.01
CA GLN A 133 8.68 -24.50 4.07
C GLN A 133 8.72 -23.04 3.58
N LEU A 134 7.56 -22.49 3.22
CA LEU A 134 7.44 -21.10 2.77
C LEU A 134 7.84 -20.12 3.90
N ALA A 135 7.43 -20.40 5.14
CA ALA A 135 7.78 -19.58 6.30
C ALA A 135 9.30 -19.50 6.50
N ARG A 136 10.01 -20.62 6.37
CA ARG A 136 11.48 -20.66 6.44
C ARG A 136 12.15 -19.89 5.30
N GLU A 137 11.61 -19.99 4.09
CA GLU A 137 12.13 -19.24 2.94
C GLU A 137 11.97 -17.72 3.13
N LEU A 138 10.83 -17.30 3.67
CA LEU A 138 10.57 -15.90 3.99
C LEU A 138 11.51 -15.38 5.08
N GLU A 139 11.70 -16.15 6.16
CA GLU A 139 12.65 -15.81 7.23
C GLU A 139 14.09 -15.68 6.69
N SER A 140 14.50 -16.60 5.82
CA SER A 140 15.81 -16.52 5.14
C SER A 140 15.93 -15.26 4.28
N ARG A 141 14.92 -14.93 3.48
CA ARG A 141 14.91 -13.71 2.66
C ARG A 141 14.91 -12.45 3.50
N GLU A 142 14.15 -12.42 4.59
CA GLU A 142 14.10 -11.28 5.51
C GLU A 142 15.45 -11.07 6.20
N ALA A 143 16.12 -12.14 6.62
CA ALA A 143 17.47 -12.07 7.17
C ALA A 143 18.50 -11.56 6.14
N GLU A 144 18.40 -11.97 4.87
CA GLU A 144 19.27 -11.47 3.80
C GLU A 144 19.03 -9.98 3.53
N LEU A 145 17.76 -9.57 3.38
CA LEU A 145 17.39 -8.17 3.18
C LEU A 145 17.86 -7.29 4.35
N SER A 146 17.67 -7.77 5.58
CA SER A 146 18.14 -7.09 6.78
C SER A 146 19.66 -6.89 6.78
N ARG A 147 20.43 -7.92 6.40
CA ARG A 147 21.91 -7.82 6.26
C ARG A 147 22.33 -6.78 5.20
N ARG A 148 21.61 -6.70 4.09
CA ARG A 148 21.90 -5.71 3.03
C ARG A 148 21.53 -4.30 3.49
N ASP A 149 20.38 -4.15 4.14
CA ASP A 149 19.90 -2.88 4.67
C ASP A 149 20.88 -2.31 5.72
N THR A 150 21.34 -3.14 6.67
CA THR A 150 22.33 -2.72 7.66
C THR A 150 23.64 -2.31 7.00
N PHE A 151 24.13 -3.10 6.04
CA PHE A 151 25.35 -2.76 5.29
C PHE A 151 25.24 -1.39 4.60
N TYR A 152 24.17 -1.15 3.83
CA TYR A 152 24.02 0.12 3.12
C TYR A 152 23.78 1.30 4.06
N LYS A 153 23.02 1.11 5.15
CA LYS A 153 22.87 2.13 6.20
C LYS A 153 24.19 2.50 6.84
N GLU A 154 25.06 1.52 7.12
CA GLU A 154 26.40 1.79 7.66
C GLU A 154 27.28 2.56 6.66
N GLN A 155 27.26 2.19 5.37
CA GLN A 155 28.01 2.90 4.34
C GLN A 155 27.53 4.34 4.16
N LEU A 156 26.22 4.55 4.10
CA LEU A 156 25.60 5.87 4.04
C LEU A 156 25.97 6.70 5.27
N GLY A 157 25.81 6.15 6.47
CA GLY A 157 26.18 6.83 7.70
C GLY A 157 27.67 7.16 7.79
N ARG A 158 28.55 6.34 7.18
CA ARG A 158 29.99 6.66 7.08
C ARG A 158 30.23 7.81 6.10
N LEU A 159 29.55 7.83 4.96
CA LEU A 159 29.66 8.90 3.98
C LEU A 159 29.15 10.22 4.54
N GLU A 160 27.99 10.21 5.21
CA GLU A 160 27.39 11.37 5.86
C GLU A 160 28.31 11.94 6.94
N ARG A 161 28.90 11.09 7.81
CA ARG A 161 29.86 11.53 8.83
C ARG A 161 31.09 12.20 8.21
N LYS A 162 31.71 11.56 7.21
CA LYS A 162 32.86 12.15 6.51
C LYS A 162 32.51 13.48 5.85
N ASN A 163 31.32 13.57 5.26
CA ASN A 163 30.86 14.78 4.59
C ASN A 163 30.65 15.91 5.62
N ALA A 164 29.97 15.62 6.73
CA ALA A 164 29.75 16.57 7.82
C ALA A 164 31.07 17.05 8.45
N GLU A 165 32.03 16.15 8.68
CA GLU A 165 33.36 16.48 9.19
C GLU A 165 34.12 17.38 8.22
N MET A 166 34.07 17.08 6.92
CA MET A 166 34.72 17.88 5.88
C MET A 166 34.11 19.28 5.77
N TYR A 167 32.78 19.42 5.78
CA TYR A 167 32.12 20.72 5.82
C TYR A 167 32.47 21.51 7.08
N LYS A 168 32.50 20.85 8.24
CA LYS A 168 32.86 21.49 9.51
C LYS A 168 34.30 22.01 9.47
N LEU A 169 35.25 21.19 9.03
CA LEU A 169 36.65 21.59 8.91
C LEU A 169 36.83 22.73 7.91
N SER A 170 36.20 22.63 6.74
CA SER A 170 36.25 23.67 5.71
C SER A 170 35.69 25.00 6.22
N SER A 171 34.54 24.97 6.91
CA SER A 171 33.97 26.16 7.53
C SER A 171 34.90 26.75 8.58
N GLN A 172 35.46 25.92 9.47
CA GLN A 172 36.41 26.38 10.49
C GLN A 172 37.65 27.05 9.87
N GLN A 173 38.26 26.42 8.86
CA GLN A 173 39.41 26.97 8.15
C GLN A 173 39.09 28.31 7.48
N PHE A 174 37.90 28.44 6.89
CA PHE A 174 37.47 29.70 6.29
C PHE A 174 37.35 30.81 7.35
N HIS A 175 36.66 30.53 8.46
CA HIS A 175 36.47 31.51 9.53
C HIS A 175 37.79 31.88 10.22
N GLU A 176 38.67 30.90 10.43
CA GLU A 176 40.01 31.14 10.98
C GLU A 176 40.84 32.04 10.05
N ALA A 177 40.85 31.74 8.74
CA ALA A 177 41.54 32.56 7.75
C ALA A 177 40.95 33.97 7.67
N ALA A 178 39.63 34.11 7.70
CA ALA A 178 38.94 35.39 7.70
C ALA A 178 39.29 36.22 8.95
N SER A 179 39.21 35.62 10.14
CA SER A 179 39.53 36.29 11.40
C SER A 179 41.01 36.70 11.48
N LYS A 180 41.92 35.83 11.01
CA LYS A 180 43.34 36.16 10.90
C LYS A 180 43.58 37.34 9.95
N MET A 181 42.88 37.37 8.82
CA MET A 181 42.95 38.47 7.86
C MET A 181 42.38 39.77 8.45
N GLU A 182 41.22 39.73 9.10
CA GLU A 182 40.62 40.89 9.79
C GLU A 182 41.60 41.52 10.80
N GLY A 183 42.33 40.70 11.57
CA GLY A 183 43.36 41.21 12.49
C GLY A 183 44.55 41.90 11.80
N THR A 184 44.81 41.59 10.53
CA THR A 184 45.87 42.24 9.74
C THR A 184 45.39 43.46 8.95
N ILE A 185 44.09 43.54 8.66
CA ILE A 185 43.49 44.69 8.01
C ILE A 185 43.38 45.80 9.05
N LYS A 186 44.25 46.82 8.93
CA LYS A 186 44.07 48.06 9.72
C LYS A 186 42.73 48.70 9.32
N PRO A 187 41.82 48.95 10.28
CA PRO A 187 40.65 49.76 10.01
C PRO A 187 41.14 51.11 9.46
N ARG A 188 40.68 51.48 8.25
CA ARG A 188 40.94 52.83 7.76
C ARG A 188 40.24 53.78 8.72
N ARG A 189 41.03 54.56 9.46
CA ARG A 189 40.54 55.76 10.14
C ARG A 189 40.20 56.76 9.05
N THR A 190 38.98 56.68 8.53
CA THR A 190 38.41 57.76 7.72
C THR A 190 37.99 58.84 8.70
N GLU A 191 38.84 59.85 8.86
CA GLU A 191 38.43 61.05 9.56
C GLU A 191 37.39 61.77 8.69
N PRO A 192 36.21 62.13 9.24
CA PRO A 192 35.20 62.81 8.45
C PRO A 192 35.77 64.14 7.95
N VAL A 193 35.62 64.40 6.66
CA VAL A 193 36.13 65.63 6.05
C VAL A 193 35.42 66.83 6.70
N CYS A 194 36.18 67.91 6.94
CA CYS A 194 35.68 69.11 7.60
C CYS A 194 35.23 68.92 9.07
N SER A 195 35.63 67.83 9.75
CA SER A 195 35.31 67.54 11.16
C SER A 195 35.59 68.72 12.11
N GLY A 196 36.72 69.38 11.93
CA GLY A 196 37.11 70.55 12.73
C GLY A 196 36.16 71.73 12.58
N LEU A 197 35.74 72.04 11.35
CA LEU A 197 34.78 73.11 11.06
C LEU A 197 33.40 72.75 11.60
N GLN A 198 32.96 71.50 11.46
CA GLN A 198 31.71 71.02 12.05
C GLN A 198 31.72 71.22 13.57
N ALA A 199 32.80 70.85 14.26
CA ALA A 199 32.93 71.05 15.70
C ALA A 199 32.97 72.52 16.12
N GLN A 200 33.49 73.42 15.27
CA GLN A 200 33.49 74.87 15.53
C GLN A 200 32.10 75.48 15.34
N ILE A 201 31.35 75.07 14.31
CA ILE A 201 29.97 75.51 14.09
C ILE A 201 29.08 75.10 15.27
N LEU A 202 29.18 73.84 15.68
CA LEU A 202 28.39 73.33 16.82
C LEU A 202 28.70 74.08 18.11
N ARG A 203 29.97 74.43 18.35
CA ARG A 203 30.36 75.29 19.48
C ARG A 203 29.80 76.70 19.35
N CYS A 204 29.94 77.33 18.19
CA CYS A 204 29.45 78.69 17.95
C CYS A 204 27.95 78.81 18.17
N TYR A 205 27.15 77.86 17.67
CA TYR A 205 25.69 77.90 17.89
C TYR A 205 25.29 77.66 19.34
N ARG A 206 26.06 76.87 20.09
CA ARG A 206 25.84 76.70 21.53
C ARG A 206 26.12 77.99 22.30
N ASP A 207 27.15 78.73 21.88
CA ASP A 207 27.60 79.93 22.57
C ASP A 207 26.80 81.19 22.14
N HIS A 208 26.17 81.16 20.96
CA HIS A 208 25.40 82.28 20.36
C HIS A 208 23.97 81.89 19.96
N LEU A 209 23.16 81.42 20.93
CA LEU A 209 21.80 80.89 20.67
C LEU A 209 20.82 81.92 20.07
N GLN A 210 20.91 83.19 20.46
CA GLN A 210 20.00 84.26 19.98
C GLN A 210 20.61 85.07 18.83
N GLU A 211 21.91 84.90 18.55
CA GLU A 211 22.68 85.67 17.57
C GLU A 211 23.40 84.73 16.57
N VAL A 212 22.65 83.74 16.07
CA VAL A 212 23.17 82.67 15.19
C VAL A 212 23.85 83.17 13.90
N LEU A 213 23.58 84.41 13.47
CA LEU A 213 24.23 85.01 12.31
C LEU A 213 25.74 85.27 12.50
N LEU A 214 26.22 85.38 13.74
CA LEU A 214 27.64 85.47 14.06
C LEU A 214 28.42 84.20 13.63
N CYS A 215 27.73 83.06 13.52
CA CYS A 215 28.32 81.78 13.08
C CYS A 215 28.31 81.60 11.56
N SER A 216 27.80 82.57 10.80
CA SER A 216 27.57 82.44 9.35
C SER A 216 28.87 82.19 8.56
N ASP A 217 29.98 82.80 8.95
CA ASP A 217 31.26 82.61 8.25
C ASP A 217 31.85 81.21 8.48
N LEU A 218 31.65 80.64 9.68
CA LEU A 218 32.01 79.24 9.96
C LEU A 218 31.21 78.27 9.08
N VAL A 219 29.91 78.54 8.89
CA VAL A 219 29.04 77.72 8.03
C VAL A 219 29.45 77.81 6.57
N LYS A 220 29.77 79.01 6.06
CA LYS A 220 30.29 79.20 4.70
C LYS A 220 31.61 78.44 4.50
N ALA A 221 32.53 78.53 5.46
CA ALA A 221 33.79 77.80 5.42
C ALA A 221 33.58 76.27 5.38
N TYR A 222 32.63 75.75 6.17
CA TYR A 222 32.26 74.34 6.13
C TYR A 222 31.64 73.94 4.78
N GLN A 223 30.72 74.74 4.23
CA GLN A 223 30.13 74.50 2.92
C GLN A 223 31.21 74.46 1.81
N HIS A 224 32.15 75.40 1.82
CA HIS A 224 33.27 75.40 0.89
C HIS A 224 34.15 74.16 1.04
N CYS A 225 34.45 73.76 2.28
CA CYS A 225 35.21 72.55 2.57
C CYS A 225 34.51 71.28 2.03
N VAL A 226 33.20 71.12 2.27
CA VAL A 226 32.41 69.99 1.74
C VAL A 226 32.37 70.01 0.21
N SER A 227 32.19 71.19 -0.39
CA SER A 227 32.16 71.37 -1.85
C SER A 227 33.49 70.98 -2.50
N ALA A 228 34.61 71.33 -1.88
CA ALA A 228 35.95 70.99 -2.35
C ALA A 228 36.20 69.48 -2.21
N ALA A 229 35.78 68.88 -1.10
CA ALA A 229 35.90 67.45 -0.84
C ALA A 229 35.07 66.58 -1.81
N HIS A 230 33.93 67.08 -2.30
CA HIS A 230 33.10 66.38 -3.29
C HIS A 230 33.65 66.42 -4.73
N LYS A 231 34.59 67.34 -5.02
CA LYS A 231 35.15 67.55 -6.37
C LYS A 231 36.49 66.85 -6.60
N GLY A 232 37.13 66.33 -5.55
CA GLY A 232 38.36 65.53 -5.61
C GLY A 232 38.07 64.05 -5.46
#